data_AF-A0A813U5V6-F1
#
_entry.id   AF-A0A813U5V6-F1
#
_cell.length_a   1.000
_cell.length_b   1.000
_cell.length_c   1.000
_cell.angle_alpha   90.00
_cell.angle_beta   90.00
_cell.angle_gamma   90.00
#
_symmetry.space_group_name_H-M   'P 1'
#
loop_
_entity.id
_entity.type
_entity.pdbx_description
1 polymer ?
#
loop_
_entity_poly.entity_id
_entity_poly.type
_entity_poly.pdbx_seq_one_letter_code
_entity_poly.pdbx_strand_id
1 'polypeptide(L)'
;MATKRKVPDNPNSELIDFLNELGEYEKNVSRQIHKYNAYRKAAGSIAKVGHRIETMKDIKGLEGIGKKIEAKIEQYLSTGKIKKLETNRGDETGAAINQMTRVMGIGPAHANKLVHQEKIKTIDELRAHPKRDQLLTKTQQLGLKYLEEFEQKIPRDEMTQMETILVREITAIDDQLKAEIVGSYRRGAKASSDIDVLVTHSSATKLPSLLHKIVDILTKKVQFVTDTISIGDSKFMGVCQLDSSKLHRRIDIRVFPNEQYHCALLYFTGNDQLNRHMRIVAQEQGYKLNEYSIQKVGTTGVLSKPLPVTSEQDIFDYLQMDYKEPNQRNM
;
A
#
# COMPACT_ATOMS: atom_id res chain seq x y z
N MET A 1 -10.35 -9.32 18.35
CA MET A 1 -11.29 -8.88 17.29
C MET A 1 -10.56 -7.90 16.39
N ALA A 2 -10.15 -8.32 15.19
CA ALA A 2 -9.48 -7.43 14.24
C ALA A 2 -10.50 -6.42 13.69
N THR A 3 -10.14 -5.14 13.69
CA THR A 3 -10.93 -4.01 13.18
C THR A 3 -11.17 -4.20 11.68
N LYS A 4 -12.36 -4.74 11.35
CA LYS A 4 -12.84 -4.92 9.97
C LYS A 4 -12.85 -3.56 9.25
N ARG A 5 -12.39 -3.55 8.00
CA ARG A 5 -12.41 -2.40 7.08
C ARG A 5 -13.85 -2.04 6.69
N LYS A 6 -14.64 -1.49 7.62
CA LYS A 6 -15.90 -0.85 7.24
C LYS A 6 -15.56 0.39 6.41
N VAL A 7 -15.86 0.35 5.11
CA VAL A 7 -16.04 1.57 4.32
C VAL A 7 -17.33 2.21 4.84
N PRO A 8 -17.30 3.29 5.64
CA PRO A 8 -18.40 3.60 6.56
C PRO A 8 -19.73 3.98 5.90
N ASP A 9 -19.80 4.15 4.59
CA ASP A 9 -21.02 4.56 3.86
C ASP A 9 -21.22 3.79 2.54
N ASN A 10 -20.58 2.64 2.33
CA ASN A 10 -20.80 1.88 1.10
C ASN A 10 -21.97 0.88 1.25
N PRO A 11 -23.01 0.93 0.40
CA PRO A 11 -24.16 0.03 0.49
C PRO A 11 -23.80 -1.45 0.25
N ASN A 12 -22.63 -1.72 -0.31
CA ASN A 12 -22.11 -3.05 -0.63
C ASN A 12 -20.91 -3.46 0.24
N SER A 13 -20.69 -2.77 1.37
CA SER A 13 -19.53 -2.97 2.25
C SER A 13 -19.32 -4.43 2.68
N GLU A 14 -20.39 -5.17 2.98
CA GLU A 14 -20.28 -6.59 3.37
C GLU A 14 -19.76 -7.47 2.22
N LEU A 15 -20.29 -7.30 1.01
CA LEU A 15 -19.83 -8.05 -0.17
C LEU A 15 -18.37 -7.72 -0.50
N ILE A 16 -17.99 -6.44 -0.39
CA ILE A 16 -16.61 -5.98 -0.56
C ILE A 16 -15.70 -6.67 0.46
N ASP A 17 -16.10 -6.73 1.72
CA ASP A 17 -15.36 -7.40 2.79
C ASP A 17 -15.20 -8.89 2.51
N PHE A 18 -16.24 -9.58 2.05
CA PHE A 18 -16.18 -11.00 1.69
C PHE A 18 -15.21 -11.27 0.54
N LEU A 19 -15.23 -10.43 -0.50
CA LEU A 19 -14.28 -10.56 -1.62
C LEU A 19 -12.84 -10.28 -1.17
N ASN A 20 -12.64 -9.26 -0.34
CA ASN A 20 -11.31 -8.96 0.22
C ASN A 20 -10.80 -10.11 1.09
N GLU A 21 -11.64 -10.70 1.94
CA GLU A 21 -11.28 -11.84 2.80
C GLU A 21 -10.90 -13.08 1.97
N LEU A 22 -11.67 -13.38 0.90
CA LEU A 22 -11.30 -14.42 -0.07
C LEU A 22 -9.95 -14.11 -0.74
N GLY A 23 -9.72 -12.85 -1.11
CA GLY A 23 -8.47 -12.40 -1.70
C GLY A 23 -7.28 -12.62 -0.76
N GLU A 24 -7.38 -12.19 0.50
CA GLU A 24 -6.31 -12.36 1.49
C GLU A 24 -6.01 -13.83 1.75
N TYR A 25 -7.03 -14.70 1.82
CA TYR A 25 -6.79 -16.14 1.93
C TYR A 25 -6.02 -16.70 0.72
N GLU A 26 -6.40 -16.31 -0.51
CA GLU A 26 -5.67 -16.77 -1.70
C GLU A 26 -4.22 -16.25 -1.71
N LYS A 27 -3.97 -15.04 -1.22
CA LYS A 27 -2.62 -14.46 -1.12
C LYS A 27 -1.76 -15.15 -0.06
N ASN A 28 -2.29 -15.28 1.16
CA ASN A 28 -1.51 -15.63 2.33
C ASN A 28 -1.44 -17.14 2.55
N VAL A 29 -2.54 -17.85 2.30
CA VAL A 29 -2.63 -19.29 2.52
C VAL A 29 -2.36 -20.04 1.21
N SER A 30 -3.11 -19.74 0.15
CA SER A 30 -2.94 -20.44 -1.13
C SER A 30 -1.75 -19.95 -1.97
N ARG A 31 -1.15 -18.80 -1.61
CA ARG A 31 -0.01 -18.17 -2.30
C ARG A 31 -0.27 -17.86 -3.79
N GLN A 32 -1.51 -17.52 -4.13
CA GLN A 32 -2.01 -17.21 -5.46
C GLN A 32 -2.24 -15.70 -5.67
N ILE A 33 -1.18 -14.96 -5.96
CA ILE A 33 -1.22 -13.49 -6.09
C ILE A 33 -2.17 -13.01 -7.21
N HIS A 34 -2.29 -13.77 -8.30
CA HIS A 34 -3.18 -13.40 -9.41
C HIS A 34 -4.66 -13.44 -8.99
N LYS A 35 -5.04 -14.39 -8.12
CA LYS A 35 -6.41 -14.47 -7.59
C LYS A 35 -6.68 -13.38 -6.57
N TYR A 36 -5.72 -13.06 -5.70
CA TYR A 36 -5.79 -11.90 -4.81
C TYR A 36 -6.10 -10.61 -5.58
N ASN A 37 -5.34 -10.37 -6.66
CA ASN A 37 -5.55 -9.20 -7.52
C ASN A 37 -6.91 -9.21 -8.20
N ALA A 38 -7.41 -10.38 -8.61
CA ALA A 38 -8.75 -10.51 -9.20
C ALA A 38 -9.86 -10.16 -8.19
N TYR A 39 -9.79 -10.67 -6.95
CA TYR A 39 -10.75 -10.33 -5.90
C TYR A 39 -10.71 -8.84 -5.54
N ARG A 40 -9.52 -8.23 -5.44
CA ARG A 40 -9.40 -6.78 -5.21
C ARG A 40 -9.95 -5.95 -6.37
N LYS A 41 -9.75 -6.36 -7.62
CA LYS A 41 -10.34 -5.68 -8.79
C LYS A 41 -11.87 -5.74 -8.75
N ALA A 42 -12.44 -6.91 -8.41
CA ALA A 42 -13.88 -7.07 -8.25
C ALA A 42 -14.43 -6.21 -7.10
N ALA A 43 -13.77 -6.23 -5.93
CA ALA A 43 -14.15 -5.45 -4.77
C ALA A 43 -14.13 -3.93 -5.06
N GLY A 44 -13.10 -3.43 -5.76
CA GLY A 44 -13.03 -2.02 -6.19
C GLY A 44 -14.13 -1.64 -7.17
N SER A 45 -14.52 -2.55 -8.07
CA SER A 45 -15.63 -2.31 -9.01
C SER A 45 -16.98 -2.27 -8.31
N ILE A 46 -17.21 -3.18 -7.34
CA ILE A 46 -18.42 -3.18 -6.50
C ILE A 46 -18.49 -1.92 -5.61
N ALA A 47 -17.35 -1.43 -5.12
CA ALA A 47 -17.30 -0.22 -4.30
C ALA A 47 -17.79 1.03 -5.05
N LYS A 48 -17.75 1.04 -6.39
CA LYS A 48 -18.24 2.15 -7.22
C LYS A 48 -19.75 2.09 -7.49
N VAL A 49 -20.40 0.98 -7.17
CA VAL A 49 -21.85 0.85 -7.31
C VAL A 49 -22.51 1.65 -6.19
N GLY A 50 -23.13 2.79 -6.55
CA GLY A 50 -23.70 3.76 -5.60
C GLY A 50 -25.02 3.34 -4.94
N HIS A 51 -25.54 2.17 -5.29
CA HIS A 51 -26.73 1.56 -4.69
C HIS A 51 -26.42 0.14 -4.21
N ARG A 52 -27.31 -0.42 -3.39
CA ARG A 52 -27.18 -1.80 -2.93
C ARG A 52 -27.40 -2.77 -4.10
N ILE A 53 -26.47 -3.69 -4.29
CA ILE A 53 -26.58 -4.79 -5.26
C ILE A 53 -27.60 -5.79 -4.71
N GLU A 54 -28.68 -6.00 -5.44
CA GLU A 54 -29.76 -6.93 -5.07
C GLU A 54 -29.86 -8.07 -6.08
N THR A 55 -29.42 -7.85 -7.31
CA THR A 55 -29.52 -8.82 -8.40
C THR A 55 -28.25 -8.90 -9.23
N MET A 56 -28.11 -9.99 -9.98
CA MET A 56 -26.98 -10.14 -10.93
C MET A 56 -27.01 -9.12 -12.08
N LYS A 57 -28.13 -8.41 -12.30
CA LYS A 57 -28.20 -7.33 -13.30
C LYS A 57 -27.38 -6.11 -12.87
N ASP A 58 -27.28 -5.86 -11.56
CA ASP A 58 -26.62 -4.68 -11.00
C ASP A 58 -25.09 -4.73 -11.17
N ILE A 59 -24.54 -5.92 -11.41
CA ILE A 59 -23.10 -6.15 -11.62
C ILE A 59 -22.75 -6.45 -13.08
N LYS A 60 -23.75 -6.49 -13.97
CA LYS A 60 -23.54 -6.88 -15.37
C LYS A 60 -22.63 -5.86 -16.07
N GLY A 61 -21.55 -6.36 -16.66
CA GLY A 61 -20.58 -5.52 -17.39
C GLY A 61 -19.57 -4.81 -16.49
N LEU A 62 -19.62 -5.00 -15.17
CA LEU A 62 -18.56 -4.51 -14.29
C LEU A 62 -17.24 -5.21 -14.59
N GLU A 63 -16.18 -4.43 -14.75
CA GLU A 63 -14.86 -4.97 -15.01
C GLU A 63 -14.32 -5.82 -13.85
N GLY A 64 -13.53 -6.84 -14.18
CA GLY A 64 -12.85 -7.67 -13.17
C GLY A 64 -13.76 -8.67 -12.45
N ILE A 65 -15.05 -8.71 -12.78
CA ILE A 65 -16.00 -9.71 -12.33
C ILE A 65 -16.16 -10.77 -13.43
N GLY A 66 -15.49 -11.90 -13.28
CA GLY A 66 -15.65 -13.05 -14.18
C GLY A 66 -16.51 -14.16 -13.58
N LYS A 67 -16.87 -15.18 -14.38
CA LYS A 67 -17.77 -16.30 -14.02
C LYS A 67 -17.61 -16.86 -12.60
N LYS A 68 -16.37 -17.04 -12.13
CA LYS A 68 -16.09 -17.60 -10.79
C LYS A 68 -16.39 -16.63 -9.64
N ILE A 69 -16.31 -15.32 -9.86
CA ILE A 69 -16.67 -14.29 -8.90
C ILE A 69 -18.18 -14.04 -8.99
N GLU A 70 -18.75 -13.99 -10.20
CA GLU A 70 -20.21 -13.91 -10.42
C GLU A 70 -20.96 -14.99 -9.64
N ALA A 71 -20.55 -16.27 -9.77
CA ALA A 71 -21.18 -17.37 -9.05
C ALA A 71 -21.11 -17.22 -7.51
N LYS A 72 -20.09 -16.52 -6.98
CA LYS A 72 -20.01 -16.24 -5.53
C LYS A 72 -20.91 -15.10 -5.12
N ILE A 73 -21.02 -14.06 -5.96
CA ILE A 73 -21.94 -12.95 -5.71
C ILE A 73 -23.38 -13.47 -5.78
N GLU A 74 -23.72 -14.30 -6.77
CA GLU A 74 -25.03 -14.95 -6.88
C GLU A 74 -25.35 -15.81 -5.64
N GLN A 75 -24.37 -16.59 -5.16
CA GLN A 75 -24.51 -17.34 -3.92
C GLN A 75 -24.77 -16.43 -2.70
N TYR A 76 -24.04 -15.31 -2.60
CA TYR A 76 -24.24 -14.34 -1.54
C TYR A 76 -25.62 -13.69 -1.62
N LEU A 77 -26.08 -13.27 -2.80
CA LEU A 77 -27.40 -12.65 -2.96
C LEU A 77 -28.55 -13.62 -2.62
N SER A 78 -28.38 -14.91 -2.93
CA SER A 78 -29.40 -15.92 -2.64
C SER A 78 -29.40 -16.43 -1.20
N THR A 79 -28.25 -16.47 -0.53
CA THR A 79 -28.10 -17.15 0.78
C THR A 79 -27.56 -16.28 1.92
N GLY A 80 -27.10 -15.07 1.61
CA GLY A 80 -26.33 -14.21 2.52
C GLY A 80 -24.92 -14.73 2.84
N LYS A 81 -24.49 -15.85 2.24
CA LYS A 81 -23.22 -16.51 2.57
C LYS A 81 -22.45 -16.89 1.31
N ILE A 82 -21.14 -17.08 1.45
CA ILE A 82 -20.29 -17.66 0.41
C ILE A 82 -19.68 -18.94 0.97
N LYS A 83 -20.04 -20.11 0.43
CA LYS A 83 -19.61 -21.42 0.96
C LYS A 83 -18.09 -21.52 1.08
N LYS A 84 -17.36 -21.05 0.06
CA LYS A 84 -15.89 -21.04 0.09
C LYS A 84 -15.33 -20.19 1.25
N LEU A 85 -15.97 -19.07 1.56
CA LEU A 85 -15.55 -18.21 2.66
C LEU A 85 -15.74 -18.91 4.00
N GLU A 86 -16.87 -19.58 4.20
CA GLU A 86 -17.14 -20.37 5.41
C GLU A 86 -16.14 -21.52 5.57
N THR A 87 -15.80 -22.22 4.48
CA THR A 87 -14.74 -23.23 4.48
C THR A 87 -13.39 -22.63 4.89
N ASN A 88 -13.02 -21.48 4.31
CA ASN A 88 -11.77 -20.78 4.66
C ASN A 88 -11.74 -20.32 6.12
N ARG A 89 -12.87 -19.90 6.68
CA ARG A 89 -12.99 -19.48 8.09
C ARG A 89 -12.85 -20.64 9.06
N GLY A 90 -13.23 -21.86 8.64
CA GLY A 90 -13.04 -23.08 9.43
C GLY A 90 -11.63 -23.67 9.34
N ASP A 91 -10.75 -23.14 8.49
CA ASP A 91 -9.36 -23.59 8.36
C ASP A 91 -8.47 -22.94 9.43
N GLU A 92 -8.25 -23.65 10.54
CA GLU A 92 -7.39 -23.17 11.63
C GLU A 92 -5.96 -22.87 11.20
N THR A 93 -5.42 -23.64 10.25
CA THR A 93 -4.05 -23.43 9.76
C THR A 93 -4.00 -22.15 8.92
N GLY A 94 -4.97 -21.97 8.03
CA GLY A 94 -5.13 -20.74 7.26
C GLY A 94 -5.35 -19.51 8.14
N ALA A 95 -6.13 -19.65 9.22
CA ALA A 95 -6.33 -18.60 10.22
C ALA A 95 -5.01 -18.23 10.91
N ALA A 96 -4.21 -19.21 11.35
CA ALA A 96 -2.90 -19.00 11.94
C ALA A 96 -1.91 -18.32 10.97
N ILE A 97 -1.87 -18.76 9.70
CA ILE A 97 -1.05 -18.12 8.66
C ILE A 97 -1.47 -16.66 8.48
N ASN A 98 -2.78 -16.39 8.38
CA ASN A 98 -3.31 -15.04 8.27
C ASN A 98 -2.93 -14.17 9.47
N GLN A 99 -2.98 -14.71 10.70
CA GLN A 99 -2.52 -14.01 11.91
C GLN A 99 -1.06 -13.57 11.77
N MET A 100 -0.16 -14.50 11.41
CA MET A 100 1.26 -14.19 11.27
C MET A 100 1.52 -13.14 10.19
N THR A 101 0.79 -13.16 9.07
CA THR A 101 0.95 -12.15 7.99
C THR A 101 0.46 -10.74 8.33
N ARG A 102 -0.21 -10.55 9.48
CA ARG A 102 -0.54 -9.20 9.98
C ARG A 102 0.71 -8.45 10.46
N VAL A 103 1.72 -9.19 10.92
CA VAL A 103 2.99 -8.62 11.38
C VAL A 103 3.78 -8.11 10.19
N MET A 104 4.09 -6.82 10.18
CA MET A 104 4.90 -6.20 9.11
C MET A 104 6.21 -6.97 8.91
N GLY A 105 6.51 -7.28 7.64
CA GLY A 105 7.71 -8.04 7.26
C GLY A 105 7.54 -9.56 7.31
N ILE A 106 6.44 -10.09 7.85
CA ILE A 106 6.11 -11.52 7.78
C ILE A 106 5.22 -11.77 6.55
N GLY A 107 5.84 -12.29 5.48
CA GLY A 107 5.12 -12.72 4.29
C GLY A 107 4.60 -14.17 4.38
N PRO A 108 3.80 -14.63 3.39
CA PRO A 108 3.19 -15.97 3.38
C PRO A 108 4.17 -17.11 3.62
N ALA A 109 5.36 -17.04 3.03
CA ALA A 109 6.38 -18.08 3.20
C ALA A 109 6.90 -18.17 4.64
N HIS A 110 7.14 -17.03 5.28
CA HIS A 110 7.63 -17.01 6.66
C HIS A 110 6.51 -17.37 7.66
N ALA A 111 5.29 -16.88 7.43
CA ALA A 111 4.11 -17.29 8.19
C ALA A 111 3.90 -18.82 8.19
N ASN A 112 4.00 -19.45 7.01
CA ASN A 112 3.95 -20.90 6.89
C ASN A 112 5.05 -21.60 7.72
N LYS A 113 6.28 -21.07 7.71
CA LYS A 113 7.38 -21.60 8.50
C LYS A 113 7.06 -21.55 10.01
N LEU A 114 6.61 -20.39 10.51
CA LEU A 114 6.26 -20.21 11.93
C LEU A 114 5.13 -21.15 12.36
N VAL A 115 4.08 -21.28 11.56
CA VAL A 115 2.93 -22.13 11.88
C VAL A 115 3.28 -23.63 11.81
N HIS A 116 3.98 -24.06 10.77
CA HIS A 116 4.20 -25.49 10.56
C HIS A 116 5.42 -26.05 11.28
N GLN A 117 6.51 -25.29 11.37
CA GLN A 117 7.78 -25.75 11.96
C GLN A 117 7.85 -25.39 13.44
N GLU A 118 7.57 -24.13 13.78
CA GLU A 118 7.65 -23.65 15.17
C GLU A 118 6.34 -23.85 15.95
N LYS A 119 5.27 -24.31 15.28
CA LYS A 119 3.94 -24.57 15.86
C LYS A 119 3.28 -23.33 16.49
N ILE A 120 3.65 -22.14 16.02
CA ILE A 120 3.11 -20.87 16.48
C ILE A 120 1.84 -20.55 15.69
N LYS A 121 0.69 -20.52 16.37
CA LYS A 121 -0.63 -20.28 15.77
C LYS A 121 -1.20 -18.90 16.09
N THR A 122 -0.73 -18.26 17.15
CA THR A 122 -1.24 -16.97 17.62
C THR A 122 -0.15 -15.92 17.77
N ILE A 123 -0.54 -14.64 17.76
CA ILE A 123 0.40 -13.53 17.99
C ILE A 123 0.98 -13.59 19.40
N ASP A 124 0.19 -14.00 20.39
CA ASP A 124 0.64 -14.10 21.78
C ASP A 124 1.67 -15.23 21.94
N GLU A 125 1.47 -16.37 21.27
CA GLU A 125 2.48 -17.42 21.18
C GLU A 125 3.77 -16.90 20.51
N LEU A 126 3.67 -16.11 19.43
CA LEU A 126 4.85 -15.52 18.80
C LEU A 126 5.60 -14.57 19.75
N ARG A 127 4.85 -13.76 20.51
CA ARG A 127 5.42 -12.82 21.50
C ARG A 127 6.14 -13.53 22.63
N ALA A 128 5.55 -14.61 23.13
CA ALA A 128 6.07 -15.42 24.24
C ALA A 128 7.12 -16.45 23.80
N HIS A 129 7.33 -16.66 22.49
CA HIS A 129 8.21 -17.71 22.00
C HIS A 129 9.67 -17.49 22.46
N PRO A 130 10.33 -18.46 23.12
CA PRO A 130 11.68 -18.27 23.68
C PRO A 130 12.75 -17.90 22.63
N LYS A 131 12.57 -18.36 21.39
CA LYS A 131 13.48 -18.09 20.27
C LYS A 131 12.99 -16.97 19.34
N ARG A 132 11.99 -16.18 19.75
CA ARG A 132 11.34 -15.16 18.91
C ARG A 132 12.35 -14.28 18.15
N ASP A 133 13.35 -13.74 18.85
CA ASP A 133 14.29 -12.79 18.24
C ASP A 133 15.30 -13.46 17.29
N GLN A 134 15.43 -14.80 17.34
CA GLN A 134 16.18 -15.60 16.37
C GLN A 134 15.33 -15.97 15.15
N LEU A 135 14.01 -16.09 15.35
CA LEU A 135 13.05 -16.40 14.27
C LEU A 135 12.71 -15.15 13.45
N LEU A 136 12.74 -13.97 14.05
CA LEU A 136 12.31 -12.71 13.44
C LEU A 136 13.50 -11.82 13.07
N THR A 137 13.46 -11.26 11.86
CA THR A 137 14.35 -10.16 11.47
C THR A 137 14.04 -8.89 12.28
N LYS A 138 14.97 -7.93 12.34
CA LYS A 138 14.73 -6.63 13.02
C LYS A 138 13.45 -5.93 12.53
N THR A 139 13.19 -5.95 11.22
CA THR A 139 11.94 -5.42 10.63
C THR A 139 10.70 -6.12 11.19
N GLN A 140 10.74 -7.44 11.33
CA GLN A 140 9.63 -8.24 11.85
C GLN A 140 9.44 -8.05 13.36
N GLN A 141 10.53 -7.87 14.10
CA GLN A 141 10.47 -7.54 15.53
C GLN A 141 9.78 -6.19 15.76
N LEU A 142 10.11 -5.14 14.97
CA LEU A 142 9.40 -3.87 15.00
C LEU A 142 7.94 -4.02 14.56
N GLY A 143 7.68 -4.82 13.53
CA GLY A 143 6.33 -5.14 13.08
C GLY A 143 5.49 -5.82 14.16
N LEU A 144 6.10 -6.62 15.04
CA LEU A 144 5.43 -7.29 16.15
C LEU A 144 5.24 -6.37 17.35
N LYS A 145 6.24 -5.51 17.61
CA LYS A 145 6.23 -4.48 18.67
C LYS A 145 5.07 -3.51 18.48
N TYR A 146 4.85 -3.06 17.24
CA TYR A 146 3.86 -2.03 16.89
C TYR A 146 2.62 -2.57 16.17
N LEU A 147 2.37 -3.88 16.21
CA LEU A 147 1.34 -4.53 15.42
C LEU A 147 -0.02 -3.83 15.55
N GLU A 148 -0.49 -3.63 16.78
CA GLU A 148 -1.79 -3.03 17.05
C GLU A 148 -1.84 -1.56 16.63
N GLU A 149 -0.74 -0.81 16.77
CA GLU A 149 -0.65 0.60 16.38
C GLU A 149 -0.66 0.77 14.86
N PHE A 150 0.03 -0.11 14.13
CA PHE A 150 0.08 -0.11 12.66
C PHE A 150 -1.23 -0.54 11.99
N GLU A 151 -2.10 -1.25 12.72
CA GLU A 151 -3.44 -1.57 12.24
C GLU A 151 -4.42 -0.39 12.37
N GLN A 152 -4.10 0.62 13.19
CA GLN A 152 -4.91 1.81 13.35
C GLN A 152 -4.62 2.81 12.22
N LYS A 153 -5.69 3.34 11.64
CA LYS A 153 -5.59 4.42 10.65
C LYS A 153 -5.12 5.72 11.30
N ILE A 154 -4.46 6.55 10.51
CA ILE A 154 -4.01 7.90 10.86
C ILE A 154 -5.09 8.87 10.41
N PRO A 155 -5.81 9.56 11.31
CA PRO A 155 -6.77 10.59 10.94
C PRO A 155 -6.11 11.70 10.11
N ARG A 156 -6.87 12.31 9.19
CA ARG A 156 -6.34 13.38 8.33
C ARG A 156 -5.79 14.58 9.10
N ASP A 157 -6.40 14.93 10.24
CA ASP A 157 -5.93 16.04 11.08
C ASP A 157 -4.57 15.72 11.74
N GLU A 158 -4.31 14.44 12.06
CA GLU A 158 -3.00 13.98 12.53
C GLU A 158 -1.97 14.05 11.40
N MET A 159 -2.33 13.61 10.18
CA MET A 159 -1.48 13.72 8.98
C MET A 159 -1.08 15.18 8.68
N THR A 160 -2.02 16.12 8.84
CA THR A 160 -1.78 17.56 8.58
C THR A 160 -0.77 18.16 9.56
N GLN A 161 -0.83 17.74 10.83
CA GLN A 161 0.15 18.14 11.84
C GLN A 161 1.53 17.55 11.54
N MET A 162 1.58 16.28 11.15
CA MET A 162 2.82 15.61 10.74
C MET A 162 3.44 16.27 9.49
N GLU A 163 2.62 16.65 8.51
CA GLU A 163 3.05 17.40 7.31
C GLU A 163 3.75 18.70 7.68
N THR A 164 3.16 19.47 8.60
CA THR A 164 3.72 20.75 9.05
C THR A 164 5.14 20.57 9.61
N ILE A 165 5.37 19.53 10.44
CA ILE A 165 6.68 19.23 11.00
C ILE A 165 7.64 18.77 9.91
N LEU A 166 7.23 17.79 9.09
CA LEU A 166 8.07 17.18 8.06
C LEU A 166 8.52 18.23 7.03
N VAL A 167 7.60 19.00 6.47
CA VAL A 167 7.92 20.02 5.46
C VAL A 167 8.83 21.08 6.04
N ARG A 168 8.54 21.60 7.25
CA ARG A 168 9.37 22.60 7.91
C ARG A 168 10.80 22.10 8.13
N GLU A 169 10.97 20.93 8.73
CA GLU A 169 12.30 20.43 9.07
C GLU A 169 13.09 20.00 7.83
N ILE A 170 12.43 19.42 6.82
CA ILE A 170 13.12 18.99 5.59
C ILE A 170 13.56 20.20 4.77
N THR A 171 12.68 21.18 4.53
CA THR A 171 13.02 22.35 3.70
C THR A 171 14.01 23.30 4.37
N ALA A 172 14.15 23.25 5.71
CA ALA A 172 15.18 23.99 6.42
C ALA A 172 16.61 23.45 6.22
N ILE A 173 16.78 22.27 5.61
CA ILE A 173 18.09 21.63 5.42
C ILE A 173 18.87 22.24 4.25
N ASP A 174 18.17 22.57 3.17
CA ASP A 174 18.68 23.07 1.90
C ASP A 174 17.48 23.73 1.17
N ASP A 175 17.63 24.93 0.64
CA ASP A 175 16.54 25.70 0.01
C ASP A 175 16.08 25.10 -1.32
N GLN A 176 16.86 24.17 -1.88
CA GLN A 176 16.54 23.45 -3.12
C GLN A 176 15.73 22.18 -2.85
N LEU A 177 15.49 21.83 -1.58
CA LEU A 177 14.62 20.73 -1.20
C LEU A 177 13.15 21.09 -1.37
N LYS A 178 12.39 20.15 -1.91
CA LYS A 178 10.94 20.14 -1.84
C LYS A 178 10.49 18.86 -1.16
N ALA A 179 9.46 18.95 -0.33
CA ALA A 179 8.88 17.81 0.35
C ALA A 179 7.36 17.91 0.35
N GLU A 180 6.70 16.78 0.12
CA GLU A 180 5.24 16.68 0.19
C GLU A 180 4.83 15.29 0.71
N ILE A 181 3.72 15.24 1.46
CA ILE A 181 3.08 13.98 1.82
C ILE A 181 2.19 13.54 0.67
N VAL A 182 2.42 12.33 0.16
CA VAL A 182 1.74 11.76 -1.01
C VAL A 182 0.78 10.63 -0.60
N GLY A 183 0.74 9.53 -1.34
CA GLY A 183 -0.07 8.37 -1.00
C GLY A 183 -1.55 8.68 -0.86
N SER A 184 -2.21 8.00 0.07
CA SER A 184 -3.64 8.20 0.32
C SER A 184 -4.00 9.59 0.82
N TYR A 185 -3.07 10.30 1.46
CA TYR A 185 -3.27 11.66 1.94
C TYR A 185 -3.46 12.65 0.78
N ARG A 186 -2.60 12.59 -0.25
CA ARG A 186 -2.73 13.39 -1.49
C ARG A 186 -3.98 13.03 -2.29
N ARG A 187 -4.47 11.79 -2.21
CA ARG A 187 -5.76 11.38 -2.80
C ARG A 187 -6.99 11.83 -1.99
N GLY A 188 -6.81 12.62 -0.94
CA GLY A 188 -7.92 13.18 -0.15
C GLY A 188 -8.55 12.20 0.84
N ALA A 189 -7.87 11.11 1.22
CA ALA A 189 -8.41 10.18 2.20
C ALA A 189 -8.66 10.87 3.56
N LYS A 190 -9.79 10.52 4.20
CA LYS A 190 -10.12 10.95 5.57
C LYS A 190 -9.19 10.33 6.62
N ALA A 191 -8.59 9.18 6.30
CA ALA A 191 -7.59 8.52 7.12
C ALA A 191 -6.63 7.68 6.27
N SER A 192 -5.36 7.64 6.65
CA SER A 192 -4.25 6.96 5.95
C SER A 192 -3.79 5.72 6.72
N SER A 193 -3.09 4.78 6.06
CA SER A 193 -2.44 3.64 6.76
C SER A 193 -1.08 4.03 7.35
N ASP A 194 -0.39 4.90 6.64
CA ASP A 194 1.00 5.27 6.81
C ASP A 194 1.25 6.65 6.18
N ILE A 195 2.48 7.13 6.32
CA ILE A 195 2.94 8.42 5.81
C ILE A 195 3.93 8.15 4.68
N ASP A 196 3.58 8.55 3.47
CA ASP A 196 4.47 8.52 2.31
C ASP A 196 4.99 9.94 2.08
N VAL A 197 6.30 10.16 2.19
CA VAL A 197 6.94 11.46 1.95
C VAL A 197 7.77 11.38 0.69
N LEU A 198 7.40 12.20 -0.29
CA LEU A 198 8.21 12.43 -1.48
C LEU A 198 9.06 13.67 -1.25
N VAL A 199 10.36 13.52 -1.46
CA VAL A 199 11.34 14.60 -1.37
C VAL A 199 12.06 14.71 -2.70
N THR A 200 12.26 15.94 -3.20
CA THR A 200 13.11 16.18 -4.37
C THR A 200 14.21 17.17 -4.10
N HIS A 201 15.28 17.03 -4.88
CA HIS A 201 16.41 17.95 -4.88
C HIS A 201 16.93 18.13 -6.30
N SER A 202 17.44 19.32 -6.62
CA SER A 202 18.04 19.66 -7.92
C SER A 202 19.29 18.86 -8.26
N SER A 203 20.10 18.54 -7.24
CA SER A 203 21.38 17.83 -7.38
C SER A 203 21.23 16.34 -7.04
N ALA A 204 21.20 15.49 -8.07
CA ALA A 204 21.09 14.04 -7.91
C ALA A 204 22.24 13.42 -7.08
N THR A 205 23.45 13.97 -7.16
CA THR A 205 24.64 13.47 -6.44
C THR A 205 24.55 13.63 -4.91
N LYS A 206 23.70 14.53 -4.42
CA LYS A 206 23.53 14.79 -2.98
C LYS A 206 22.48 13.88 -2.33
N LEU A 207 21.66 13.17 -3.10
CA LEU A 207 20.48 12.47 -2.58
C LEU A 207 20.79 11.48 -1.44
N PRO A 208 21.84 10.62 -1.53
CA PRO A 208 22.13 9.67 -0.45
C PRO A 208 22.45 10.38 0.87
N SER A 209 23.41 11.30 0.88
CA SER A 209 23.78 12.04 2.09
C SER A 209 22.63 12.90 2.62
N LEU A 210 21.77 13.40 1.73
CA LEU A 210 20.63 14.21 2.10
C LEU A 210 19.52 13.40 2.79
N LEU A 211 19.22 12.19 2.32
CA LEU A 211 18.27 11.30 3.01
C LEU A 211 18.75 10.95 4.42
N HIS A 212 20.04 10.61 4.58
CA HIS A 212 20.62 10.35 5.89
C HIS A 212 20.52 11.59 6.80
N LYS A 213 20.81 12.78 6.29
CA LYS A 213 20.68 14.05 7.04
C LYS A 213 19.24 14.35 7.45
N ILE A 214 18.27 14.11 6.56
CA ILE A 214 16.83 14.24 6.84
C ILE A 214 16.45 13.33 8.01
N VAL A 215 16.78 12.04 7.92
CA VAL A 215 16.44 11.05 8.96
C VAL A 215 17.12 11.41 10.28
N ASP A 216 18.38 11.86 10.25
CA ASP A 216 19.10 12.29 11.45
C ASP A 216 18.43 13.48 12.15
N ILE A 217 17.98 14.49 11.40
CA ILE A 217 17.26 15.64 11.97
C ILE A 217 15.91 15.18 12.56
N LEU A 218 15.16 14.38 11.80
CA LEU A 218 13.87 13.87 12.26
C LEU A 218 13.99 12.98 13.50
N THR A 219 15.11 12.29 13.67
CA THR A 219 15.36 11.43 14.83
C THR A 219 15.92 12.22 16.02
N LYS A 220 16.98 13.00 15.81
CA LYS A 220 17.78 13.58 16.90
C LYS A 220 17.30 14.96 17.34
N LYS A 221 16.86 15.80 16.40
CA LYS A 221 16.49 17.20 16.68
C LYS A 221 15.04 17.31 17.13
N VAL A 222 14.12 16.70 16.38
CA VAL A 222 12.68 16.82 16.63
C VAL A 222 12.06 15.57 17.24
N GLN A 223 12.82 14.47 17.39
CA GLN A 223 12.36 13.21 17.99
C GLN A 223 11.07 12.66 17.34
N PHE A 224 10.88 12.95 16.06
CA PHE A 224 9.72 12.53 15.28
C PHE A 224 9.87 11.09 14.79
N VAL A 225 11.05 10.71 14.28
CA VAL A 225 11.37 9.33 13.91
C VAL A 225 11.86 8.58 15.15
N THR A 226 11.20 7.47 15.48
CA THR A 226 11.46 6.69 16.70
C THR A 226 12.27 5.42 16.41
N ASP A 227 12.04 4.78 15.26
CA ASP A 227 12.71 3.53 14.89
C ASP A 227 13.01 3.49 13.39
N THR A 228 14.15 2.91 13.04
CA THR A 228 14.55 2.67 11.65
C THR A 228 14.30 1.21 11.27
N ILE A 229 13.48 0.98 10.25
CA ILE A 229 13.26 -0.34 9.68
C ILE A 229 14.32 -0.65 8.62
N SER A 230 14.56 0.30 7.72
CA SER A 230 15.62 0.22 6.71
C SER A 230 15.96 1.61 6.19
N ILE A 231 17.23 1.85 5.88
CA ILE A 231 17.69 3.06 5.20
C ILE A 231 18.68 2.65 4.10
N GLY A 232 18.50 3.23 2.92
CA GLY A 232 19.47 3.17 1.81
C GLY A 232 19.59 4.54 1.15
N ASP A 233 20.19 4.59 -0.03
CA ASP A 233 20.55 5.84 -0.70
C ASP A 233 19.36 6.72 -1.11
N SER A 234 18.22 6.13 -1.44
CA SER A 234 17.06 6.87 -1.95
C SER A 234 15.75 6.57 -1.23
N LYS A 235 15.77 5.64 -0.28
CA LYS A 235 14.58 5.19 0.45
C LYS A 235 14.88 4.95 1.92
N PHE A 236 14.07 5.55 2.77
CA PHE A 236 13.96 5.27 4.19
C PHE A 236 12.60 4.63 4.47
N MET A 237 12.59 3.63 5.35
CA MET A 237 11.39 3.07 5.96
C MET A 237 11.61 3.09 7.46
N GLY A 238 10.66 3.64 8.20
CA GLY A 238 10.77 3.76 9.65
C GLY A 238 9.43 3.83 10.36
N VAL A 239 9.53 4.25 11.61
CA VAL A 239 8.45 4.48 12.54
C VAL A 239 8.60 5.90 13.06
N CYS A 240 7.49 6.61 13.16
CA CYS A 240 7.44 7.97 13.69
C CYS A 240 6.29 8.12 14.68
N GLN A 241 6.33 9.17 15.47
CA GLN A 241 5.30 9.51 16.42
C GLN A 241 5.16 11.03 16.43
N LEU A 242 3.93 11.54 16.40
CA LEU A 242 3.69 12.99 16.44
C LEU A 242 4.14 13.58 17.78
N ASP A 243 3.76 12.92 18.86
CA ASP A 243 4.17 13.18 20.24
C ASP A 243 3.89 11.93 21.10
N SER A 244 4.35 11.92 22.36
CA SER A 244 4.23 10.76 23.24
C SER A 244 2.80 10.32 23.58
N SER A 245 1.78 11.15 23.29
CA SER A 245 0.35 10.82 23.48
C SER A 245 -0.28 10.16 22.25
N LYS A 246 0.41 10.16 21.09
CA LYS A 246 -0.08 9.60 19.82
C LYS A 246 0.47 8.21 19.57
N LEU A 247 -0.16 7.49 18.64
CA LEU A 247 0.33 6.18 18.23
C LEU A 247 1.56 6.30 17.32
N HIS A 248 2.41 5.30 17.36
CA HIS A 248 3.50 5.08 16.42
C HIS A 248 2.94 4.76 15.04
N ARG A 249 3.41 5.50 14.04
CA ARG A 249 2.97 5.41 12.65
C ARG A 249 4.11 4.99 11.75
N ARG A 250 3.78 4.23 10.71
CA ARG A 250 4.71 3.91 9.63
C ARG A 250 4.97 5.16 8.80
N ILE A 251 6.25 5.37 8.46
CA ILE A 251 6.69 6.43 7.57
C ILE A 251 7.67 5.87 6.55
N ASP A 252 7.46 6.21 5.28
CA ASP A 252 8.37 5.97 4.18
C ASP A 252 8.78 7.31 3.57
N ILE A 253 10.08 7.57 3.48
CA ILE A 253 10.63 8.78 2.84
C ILE A 253 11.40 8.34 1.61
N ARG A 254 11.12 8.95 0.46
CA ARG A 254 11.93 8.75 -0.75
C ARG A 254 12.45 10.07 -1.28
N VAL A 255 13.71 10.06 -1.70
CA VAL A 255 14.36 11.21 -2.33
C VAL A 255 14.56 10.95 -3.82
N PHE A 256 14.25 11.95 -4.65
CA PHE A 256 14.37 11.88 -6.10
C PHE A 256 15.08 13.13 -6.67
N PRO A 257 15.75 13.02 -7.82
CA PRO A 257 16.10 14.18 -8.62
C PRO A 257 14.85 14.94 -9.08
N ASN A 258 14.94 16.26 -9.23
CA ASN A 258 13.82 17.10 -9.69
C ASN A 258 13.26 16.64 -11.05
N GLU A 259 14.09 16.13 -11.95
CA GLU A 259 13.69 15.66 -13.28
C GLU A 259 12.75 14.45 -13.24
N GLN A 260 12.74 13.72 -12.11
CA GLN A 260 11.93 12.53 -11.91
C GLN A 260 10.65 12.82 -11.13
N TYR A 261 10.43 14.09 -10.75
CA TYR A 261 9.37 14.50 -9.83
C TYR A 261 7.99 13.98 -10.23
N HIS A 262 7.54 14.21 -11.47
CA HIS A 262 6.18 13.85 -11.88
C HIS A 262 5.95 12.33 -11.99
N CYS A 263 6.96 11.56 -12.41
CA CYS A 263 6.90 10.09 -12.39
C CYS A 263 6.83 9.56 -10.95
N ALA A 264 7.65 10.13 -10.06
CA ALA A 264 7.68 9.76 -8.66
C ALA A 264 6.36 10.14 -7.96
N LEU A 265 5.85 11.34 -8.23
CA LEU A 265 4.59 11.85 -7.71
C LEU A 265 3.43 10.96 -8.12
N LEU A 266 3.32 10.61 -9.41
CA LEU A 266 2.28 9.71 -9.91
C LEU A 266 2.36 8.34 -9.20
N TYR A 267 3.55 7.74 -9.18
CA TYR A 267 3.76 6.45 -8.54
C TYR A 267 3.39 6.47 -7.05
N PHE A 268 3.86 7.47 -6.32
CA PHE A 268 3.74 7.49 -4.87
C PHE A 268 2.39 8.05 -4.41
N THR A 269 1.67 8.78 -5.27
CA THR A 269 0.25 9.10 -5.08
C THR A 269 -0.62 7.86 -5.21
N GLY A 270 -0.34 6.97 -6.17
CA GLY A 270 -1.11 5.75 -6.39
C GLY A 270 -2.59 5.99 -6.76
N ASN A 271 -3.53 5.08 -6.47
CA ASN A 271 -3.34 3.85 -5.67
C ASN A 271 -2.56 2.74 -6.41
N ASP A 272 -2.30 1.63 -5.72
CA ASP A 272 -1.54 0.49 -6.26
C ASP A 272 -2.20 -0.17 -7.48
N GLN A 273 -3.54 -0.18 -7.52
CA GLN A 273 -4.32 -0.72 -8.64
C GLN A 273 -4.20 0.16 -9.88
N LEU A 274 -4.30 1.48 -9.74
CA LEU A 274 -4.07 2.42 -10.84
C LEU A 274 -2.64 2.29 -11.36
N ASN A 275 -1.63 2.32 -10.48
CA ASN A 275 -0.23 2.15 -10.86
C ASN A 275 0.01 0.87 -11.68
N ARG A 276 -0.59 -0.25 -11.23
CA ARG A 276 -0.50 -1.52 -11.94
C ARG A 276 -1.17 -1.44 -13.31
N HIS A 277 -2.36 -0.85 -13.39
CA HIS A 277 -3.09 -0.70 -14.64
C HIS A 277 -2.33 0.18 -15.64
N MET A 278 -1.86 1.36 -15.22
CA MET A 278 -1.07 2.25 -16.08
C MET A 278 0.21 1.58 -16.59
N ARG A 279 0.88 0.75 -15.77
CA ARG A 279 2.05 -0.03 -16.21
C ARG A 279 1.71 -1.10 -17.25
N ILE A 280 0.54 -1.73 -17.14
CA ILE A 280 0.05 -2.70 -18.14
C ILE A 280 -0.23 -1.98 -19.45
N VAL A 281 -0.97 -0.86 -19.41
CA VAL A 281 -1.27 -0.03 -20.59
C VAL A 281 0.03 0.46 -21.24
N ALA A 282 0.98 0.95 -20.44
CA ALA A 282 2.31 1.33 -20.91
C ALA A 282 2.99 0.18 -21.68
N GLN A 283 3.01 -1.01 -21.09
CA GLN A 283 3.64 -2.18 -21.71
C GLN A 283 2.95 -2.57 -23.03
N GLU A 284 1.62 -2.55 -23.09
CA GLU A 284 0.84 -2.82 -24.31
C GLU A 284 1.11 -1.80 -25.42
N GLN A 285 1.42 -0.56 -25.06
CA GLN A 285 1.76 0.52 -25.99
C GLN A 285 3.28 0.64 -26.27
N GLY A 286 4.09 -0.33 -25.82
CA GLY A 286 5.54 -0.31 -26.07
C GLY A 286 6.31 0.69 -25.22
N TYR A 287 5.80 1.03 -24.03
CA TYR A 287 6.47 1.83 -23.02
C TYR A 287 6.82 1.02 -21.77
N LYS A 288 7.83 1.47 -21.04
CA LYS A 288 8.11 1.06 -19.66
C LYS A 288 7.91 2.26 -18.76
N LEU A 289 6.92 2.18 -17.87
CA LEU A 289 6.63 3.18 -16.85
C LEU A 289 7.08 2.70 -15.47
N ASN A 290 7.86 3.50 -14.76
CA ASN A 290 8.23 3.28 -13.35
C ASN A 290 8.22 4.60 -12.56
N GLU A 291 8.63 4.58 -11.30
CA GLU A 291 8.67 5.77 -10.45
C GLU A 291 9.70 6.83 -10.88
N TYR A 292 10.62 6.49 -11.81
CA TYR A 292 11.70 7.38 -12.23
C TYR A 292 11.43 7.99 -13.60
N SER A 293 10.79 7.26 -14.51
CA SER A 293 10.63 7.67 -15.91
C SER A 293 9.56 6.87 -16.66
N ILE A 294 9.17 7.41 -17.81
CA ILE A 294 8.56 6.68 -18.93
C ILE A 294 9.56 6.60 -20.09
N GLN A 295 9.76 5.40 -20.62
CA GLN A 295 10.73 5.12 -21.70
C GLN A 295 10.07 4.29 -22.79
N LYS A 296 10.42 4.52 -24.07
CA LYS A 296 10.01 3.65 -25.18
C LYS A 296 10.79 2.34 -25.12
N VAL A 297 10.14 1.24 -25.43
CA VAL A 297 10.75 -0.08 -25.61
C VAL A 297 10.98 -0.27 -27.10
N GLY A 298 12.24 -0.31 -27.52
CA GLY A 298 12.62 -0.57 -28.90
C GLY A 298 12.27 -2.00 -29.34
N THR A 299 12.37 -2.28 -30.63
CA THR A 299 12.05 -3.60 -31.22
C THR A 299 12.86 -4.75 -30.62
N THR A 300 14.06 -4.48 -30.12
CA THR A 300 14.96 -5.44 -29.45
C THR A 300 14.74 -5.53 -27.93
N GLY A 301 13.76 -4.80 -27.37
CA GLY A 301 13.51 -4.70 -25.93
C GLY A 301 14.39 -3.66 -25.21
N VAL A 302 15.30 -2.98 -25.92
CA VAL A 302 16.16 -1.93 -25.35
C VAL A 302 15.35 -0.67 -25.06
N LEU A 303 15.56 -0.09 -23.88
CA LEU A 303 14.89 1.13 -23.46
C LEU A 303 15.52 2.37 -24.09
N SER A 304 14.69 3.30 -24.56
CA SER A 304 15.13 4.63 -24.98
C SER A 304 15.63 5.46 -23.79
N LYS A 305 16.15 6.65 -24.07
CA LYS A 305 16.25 7.68 -23.02
C LYS A 305 14.85 7.99 -22.44
N PRO A 306 14.76 8.45 -21.17
CA PRO A 306 13.52 8.96 -20.60
C PRO A 306 12.85 9.98 -21.52
N LEU A 307 11.53 9.86 -21.67
CA LEU A 307 10.72 10.85 -22.36
C LEU A 307 10.62 12.12 -21.50
N PRO A 308 10.47 13.31 -22.10
CA PRO A 308 10.27 14.53 -21.34
C PRO A 308 8.93 14.48 -20.60
N VAL A 309 8.96 14.79 -19.30
CA VAL A 309 7.79 14.85 -18.42
C VAL A 309 7.89 16.10 -17.57
N THR A 310 6.92 16.99 -17.73
CA THR A 310 6.78 18.30 -17.05
C THR A 310 5.51 18.39 -16.22
N SER A 311 4.66 17.36 -16.28
CA SER A 311 3.43 17.26 -15.49
C SER A 311 3.04 15.78 -15.29
N GLU A 312 2.13 15.50 -14.35
CA GLU A 312 1.52 14.16 -14.29
C GLU A 312 0.69 13.88 -15.56
N GLN A 313 0.05 14.92 -16.15
CA GLN A 313 -0.77 14.84 -17.36
C GLN A 313 0.01 14.26 -18.55
N ASP A 314 1.27 14.66 -18.74
CA ASP A 314 2.12 14.17 -19.84
C ASP A 314 2.18 12.62 -19.85
N ILE A 315 2.21 12.00 -18.66
CA ILE A 315 2.24 10.53 -18.53
C ILE A 315 0.91 9.91 -18.97
N PHE A 316 -0.22 10.55 -18.64
CA PHE A 316 -1.54 10.10 -19.12
C PHE A 316 -1.67 10.27 -20.63
N ASP A 317 -1.16 11.37 -21.18
CA ASP A 317 -1.19 11.65 -22.62
C ASP A 317 -0.35 10.64 -23.41
N TYR A 318 0.87 10.30 -22.94
CA TYR A 318 1.68 9.24 -23.56
C TYR A 318 0.97 7.89 -23.60
N LEU A 319 0.15 7.62 -22.58
CA LEU A 319 -0.61 6.37 -22.45
C LEU A 319 -2.01 6.45 -23.08
N GLN A 320 -2.38 7.59 -23.67
CA GLN A 320 -3.72 7.83 -24.24
C GLN A 320 -4.84 7.53 -23.23
N MET A 321 -4.63 7.94 -21.98
CA MET A 321 -5.60 7.77 -20.90
C MET A 321 -6.17 9.12 -20.50
N ASP A 322 -7.46 9.15 -20.15
CA ASP A 322 -8.03 10.35 -19.53
C ASP A 322 -7.32 10.66 -18.22
N TYR A 323 -6.91 11.91 -18.05
CA TYR A 323 -6.31 12.37 -16.82
C TYR A 323 -7.23 12.18 -15.63
N LYS A 324 -6.64 11.77 -14.52
CA LYS A 324 -7.33 11.60 -13.25
C LYS A 324 -6.67 12.45 -12.19
N GLU A 325 -7.45 13.36 -11.62
CA GLU A 325 -7.08 14.09 -10.42
C GLU A 325 -6.76 13.11 -9.29
N PRO A 326 -5.86 13.44 -8.34
CA PRO A 326 -5.48 12.52 -7.26
C PRO A 326 -6.65 11.89 -6.50
N ASN A 327 -7.73 12.63 -6.25
CA ASN A 327 -8.95 12.13 -5.59
C ASN A 327 -9.76 11.13 -6.42
N GLN A 328 -9.60 11.11 -7.74
CA GLN A 328 -10.23 10.18 -8.68
C GLN A 328 -9.42 8.88 -8.86
N ARG A 329 -8.24 8.76 -8.25
CA ARG A 329 -7.32 7.62 -8.41
C ARG A 329 -7.58 6.45 -7.44
N ASN A 330 -8.64 6.52 -6.64
CA ASN A 330 -9.08 5.42 -5.79
C ASN A 330 -9.86 4.39 -6.64
N MET A 331 -9.13 3.50 -7.30
CA MET A 331 -9.68 2.48 -8.22
C MET A 331 -10.16 1.22 -7.54
#